data_AF-A0A8T4VUF9-F1
#
_entry.id   AF-A0A8T4VUF9-F1
#
_cell.length_a   1.000
_cell.length_b   1.000
_cell.length_c   1.000
_cell.angle_alpha   90.00
_cell.angle_beta   90.00
_cell.angle_gamma   90.00
#
_symmetry.space_group_name_H-M   'P 1'
#
loop_
_entity.id
_entity.type
_entity.pdbx_description
1 polymer ?
#
loop_
_entity_poly.entity_id
_entity_poly.type
_entity_poly.pdbx_seq_one_letter_code
_entity_poly.pdbx_strand_id
1 'polypeptide(L)'
;SGITDGTRQNIRSLSLFELELTGSQLNDGDYFNASMEAAYINVTVSSHASGFLQLNLRVANMSASPVYDRAVAWIADDANYSMNLLDDRYRFSTYIQPYLSTPYNLSFDAKNANGGAFVIRGSRYNGDIGDITMAMGTIEYSSENAYFVDQTYVYEGGAVILNQSQGQAVISAPSFSIQNTTTDGSAMHMCTLGLVDVTGLAGKTSVSGYGTYSIKTNYSAMQENAYIASVLYVNITTGHTAAWQRYMNNTLIRSGIPSTSFNVTSEDNVVTVALYGPSAGSSYDVMLTTSQTDIVGQVGPGWVS
;
A
#
# COMPACT_ATOMS: atom_id res chain seq x y z
N SER A 1 2.20 22.55 10.68
CA SER A 1 1.69 23.87 10.28
C SER A 1 0.21 23.73 10.00
N GLY A 2 -0.60 24.70 10.42
CA GLY A 2 -2.02 24.74 10.09
C GLY A 2 -2.24 24.96 8.59
N ILE A 3 -3.38 24.49 8.07
CA ILE A 3 -3.79 24.59 6.68
C ILE A 3 -5.08 25.40 6.61
N THR A 4 -5.08 26.46 5.80
CA THR A 4 -6.24 27.35 5.63
C THR A 4 -6.80 27.29 4.22
N ASP A 5 -5.96 26.92 3.25
CA ASP A 5 -6.31 26.74 1.84
C ASP A 5 -5.43 25.64 1.23
N GLY A 6 -5.96 24.98 0.19
CA GLY A 6 -5.29 23.99 -0.63
C GLY A 6 -5.74 22.56 -0.39
N THR A 7 -5.16 21.64 -1.16
CA THR A 7 -5.53 20.22 -1.16
C THR A 7 -4.40 19.35 -0.62
N ARG A 8 -4.78 18.30 0.10
CA ARG A 8 -3.92 17.20 0.54
C ARG A 8 -4.40 15.93 -0.15
N GLN A 9 -3.53 15.37 -0.98
CA GLN A 9 -3.87 14.24 -1.84
C GLN A 9 -3.43 12.91 -1.23
N ASN A 10 -4.07 11.84 -1.70
CA ASN A 10 -3.70 10.45 -1.43
C ASN A 10 -3.72 10.06 0.05
N ILE A 11 -4.65 10.63 0.82
CA ILE A 11 -4.78 10.35 2.26
C ILE A 11 -5.24 8.91 2.42
N ARG A 12 -4.48 8.16 3.22
CA ARG A 12 -4.81 6.78 3.63
C ARG A 12 -5.60 6.78 4.93
N SER A 13 -5.12 7.54 5.91
CA SER A 13 -5.75 7.62 7.22
C SER A 13 -5.44 8.93 7.91
N LEU A 14 -6.35 9.34 8.80
CA LEU A 14 -6.17 10.48 9.70
C LEU A 14 -6.06 9.97 11.13
N SER A 15 -5.02 10.39 11.84
CA SER A 15 -4.85 10.21 13.29
C SER A 15 -5.14 11.48 14.07
N LEU A 16 -5.16 12.64 13.41
CA LEU A 16 -5.63 13.91 13.95
C LEU A 16 -6.33 14.68 12.84
N PHE A 17 -7.47 15.28 13.16
CA PHE A 17 -8.12 16.27 12.32
C PHE A 17 -8.74 17.32 13.23
N GLU A 18 -8.03 18.42 13.44
CA GLU A 18 -8.43 19.48 14.37
C GLU A 18 -8.63 20.80 13.63
N LEU A 19 -9.61 21.59 14.06
CA LEU A 19 -9.74 22.99 13.67
C LEU A 19 -9.32 23.84 14.87
N GLU A 20 -8.27 24.64 14.70
CA GLU A 20 -7.77 25.59 15.69
C GLU A 20 -8.20 27.00 15.29
N LEU A 21 -8.90 27.70 16.16
CA LEU A 21 -9.44 29.03 15.94
C LEU A 21 -8.82 30.03 16.91
N THR A 22 -8.53 31.22 16.40
CA THR A 22 -7.98 32.36 17.15
C THR A 22 -9.06 33.41 17.31
N GLY A 23 -9.70 33.46 18.49
CA GLY A 23 -10.89 34.29 18.75
C GLY A 23 -10.73 35.73 18.32
N SER A 24 -9.63 36.37 18.75
CA SER A 24 -9.32 37.79 18.44
C SER A 24 -9.21 38.15 16.95
N GLN A 25 -9.24 37.16 16.05
CA GLN A 25 -9.19 37.34 14.61
C GLN A 25 -10.49 36.92 13.91
N LEU A 26 -11.45 36.31 14.62
CA LEU A 26 -12.71 35.83 14.06
C LEU A 26 -13.74 36.95 13.91
N ASN A 27 -14.51 36.89 12.83
CA ASN A 27 -15.61 37.81 12.56
C ASN A 27 -16.90 37.07 12.22
N ASP A 28 -18.02 37.78 12.36
CA ASP A 28 -19.31 37.30 11.88
C ASP A 28 -19.26 36.96 10.37
N GLY A 29 -19.77 35.79 10.02
CA GLY A 29 -19.76 35.27 8.66
C GLY A 29 -18.42 34.67 8.20
N ASP A 30 -17.45 34.46 9.11
CA ASP A 30 -16.27 33.64 8.83
C ASP A 30 -16.65 32.17 8.68
N TYR A 31 -15.92 31.46 7.82
CA TYR A 31 -16.12 30.02 7.61
C TYR A 31 -14.80 29.29 7.40
N PHE A 32 -14.83 28.00 7.75
CA PHE A 32 -13.74 27.05 7.57
C PHE A 32 -14.33 25.75 7.01
N ASN A 33 -13.99 25.45 5.77
CA ASN A 33 -14.47 24.29 5.03
C ASN A 33 -13.37 23.28 4.87
N ALA A 34 -13.73 22.02 5.05
CA ALA A 34 -12.95 20.89 4.58
C ALA A 34 -13.84 19.99 3.74
N SER A 35 -13.42 19.65 2.53
CA SER A 35 -14.22 18.86 1.59
C SER A 35 -13.43 17.69 1.04
N MET A 36 -14.15 16.59 0.82
CA MET A 36 -13.71 15.35 0.20
C MET A 36 -14.69 15.06 -0.95
N GLU A 37 -14.34 14.15 -1.86
CA GLU A 37 -15.15 13.89 -3.06
C GLU A 37 -16.64 13.60 -2.79
N ALA A 38 -16.94 12.95 -1.67
CA ALA A 38 -18.31 12.56 -1.31
C ALA A 38 -18.86 13.26 -0.06
N ALA A 39 -18.08 14.10 0.64
CA ALA A 39 -18.48 14.65 1.94
C ALA A 39 -17.80 15.99 2.27
N TYR A 40 -18.36 16.73 3.21
CA TYR A 40 -17.76 17.96 3.70
C TYR A 40 -17.99 18.17 5.20
N ILE A 41 -17.11 18.98 5.76
CA ILE A 41 -17.19 19.60 7.08
C ILE A 41 -17.18 21.11 6.85
N ASN A 42 -18.17 21.79 7.40
CA ASN A 42 -18.31 23.24 7.33
C ASN A 42 -18.46 23.78 8.74
N VAL A 43 -17.57 24.70 9.13
CA VAL A 43 -17.70 25.47 10.37
C VAL A 43 -17.97 26.92 9.99
N THR A 44 -19.03 27.50 10.56
CA THR A 44 -19.39 28.90 10.37
C THR A 44 -19.41 29.64 11.69
N VAL A 45 -19.00 30.91 11.65
CA VAL A 45 -18.98 31.82 12.78
C VAL A 45 -20.13 32.80 12.62
N SER A 46 -20.97 32.91 13.65
CA SER A 46 -22.08 33.86 13.69
C SER A 46 -22.08 34.65 14.98
N SER A 47 -22.43 35.94 14.93
CA SER A 47 -22.70 36.73 16.13
C SER A 47 -23.87 36.13 16.94
N HIS A 48 -23.72 36.08 18.27
CA HIS A 48 -24.76 35.56 19.16
C HIS A 48 -25.20 36.61 20.19
N ALA A 49 -24.23 37.17 20.92
CA ALA A 49 -24.45 38.21 21.91
C ALA A 49 -23.24 39.16 21.93
N SER A 50 -23.37 40.31 22.59
CA SER A 50 -22.26 41.26 22.72
C SER A 50 -21.03 40.57 23.33
N GLY A 51 -19.91 40.54 22.60
CA GLY A 51 -18.66 39.91 23.02
C GLY A 51 -18.63 38.38 22.85
N PHE A 52 -19.62 37.76 22.21
CA PHE A 52 -19.68 36.31 22.00
C PHE A 52 -19.99 35.92 20.56
N LEU A 53 -19.21 34.97 20.06
CA LEU A 53 -19.39 34.32 18.76
C LEU A 53 -19.94 32.90 18.97
N GLN A 54 -20.84 32.49 18.09
CA GLN A 54 -21.37 31.13 18.00
C GLN A 54 -20.70 30.39 16.85
N LEU A 55 -20.20 29.20 17.14
CA LEU A 55 -19.65 28.27 16.15
C LEU A 55 -20.72 27.25 15.79
N ASN A 56 -21.06 27.17 14.51
CA ASN A 56 -21.96 26.15 13.97
C ASN A 56 -21.14 25.16 13.15
N LEU A 57 -21.33 23.86 13.42
CA LEU A 57 -20.67 22.79 12.68
C LEU A 57 -21.72 22.02 11.90
N ARG A 58 -21.40 21.79 10.63
CA ARG A 58 -22.14 20.93 9.73
C ARG A 58 -21.22 19.87 9.14
N VAL A 59 -21.65 18.62 9.19
CA VAL A 59 -20.97 17.46 8.60
C VAL A 59 -21.99 16.72 7.75
N ALA A 60 -21.67 16.50 6.47
CA ALA A 60 -22.61 15.87 5.55
C ALA A 60 -21.91 15.10 4.43
N ASN A 61 -22.60 14.09 3.91
CA ASN A 61 -22.33 13.58 2.57
C ASN A 61 -22.91 14.57 1.54
N MET A 62 -22.22 14.80 0.43
CA MET A 62 -22.64 15.74 -0.61
C MET A 62 -24.01 15.39 -1.21
N SER A 63 -24.35 14.09 -1.25
CA SER A 63 -25.57 13.56 -1.84
C SER A 63 -26.69 13.24 -0.84
N ALA A 64 -26.52 13.58 0.45
CA ALA A 64 -27.50 13.23 1.49
C ALA A 64 -27.72 14.36 2.50
N SER A 65 -28.72 14.18 3.37
CA SER A 65 -28.94 15.08 4.50
C SER A 65 -27.72 15.09 5.43
N PRO A 66 -27.43 16.22 6.11
CA PRO A 66 -26.33 16.30 7.06
C PRO A 66 -26.44 15.25 8.15
N VAL A 67 -25.32 14.59 8.45
CA VAL A 67 -25.22 13.66 9.58
C VAL A 67 -25.09 14.42 10.91
N TYR A 68 -24.61 15.66 10.84
CA TYR A 68 -24.50 16.60 11.95
C TYR A 68 -24.74 18.03 11.45
N ASP A 69 -25.57 18.80 12.17
CA ASP A 69 -25.84 20.22 11.87
C ASP A 69 -26.36 20.90 13.15
N ARG A 70 -25.49 21.60 13.89
CA ARG A 70 -25.83 22.34 15.12
C ARG A 70 -24.71 23.26 15.60
N ALA A 71 -25.05 24.15 16.53
CA ALA A 71 -24.09 24.92 17.31
C ALA A 71 -23.22 23.99 18.18
N VAL A 72 -21.91 24.19 18.14
CA VAL A 72 -20.92 23.39 18.90
C VAL A 72 -20.30 24.15 20.06
N ALA A 73 -20.24 25.48 19.98
CA ALA A 73 -19.72 26.32 21.05
C ALA A 73 -20.22 27.76 20.96
N TRP A 74 -20.21 28.43 22.11
CA TRP A 74 -20.26 29.88 22.24
C TRP A 74 -18.95 30.31 22.87
N ILE A 75 -18.19 31.14 22.18
CA ILE A 75 -16.85 31.57 22.58
C ILE A 75 -16.85 33.08 22.74
N ALA A 76 -16.05 33.58 23.69
CA ALA A 76 -15.77 35.02 23.71
C ALA A 76 -15.05 35.41 22.42
N ASP A 77 -15.27 36.64 21.96
CA ASP A 77 -14.68 37.17 20.72
C ASP A 77 -13.15 37.33 20.77
N ASP A 78 -12.51 37.09 21.91
CA ASP A 78 -11.06 37.03 22.07
C ASP A 78 -10.52 35.62 22.40
N ALA A 79 -11.40 34.65 22.64
CA ALA A 79 -11.01 33.33 23.13
C ALA A 79 -10.58 32.39 22.01
N ASN A 80 -9.44 31.73 22.20
CA ASN A 80 -9.01 30.63 21.33
C ASN A 80 -9.88 29.39 21.56
N TYR A 81 -10.14 28.65 20.50
CA TYR A 81 -10.96 27.45 20.55
C TYR A 81 -10.40 26.39 19.61
N SER A 82 -10.37 25.13 20.04
CA SER A 82 -10.04 24.03 19.16
C SER A 82 -11.09 22.93 19.24
N MET A 83 -11.28 22.23 18.11
CA MET A 83 -12.17 21.07 18.03
C MET A 83 -11.51 19.95 17.25
N ASN A 84 -11.43 18.77 17.87
CA ASN A 84 -11.03 17.55 17.19
C ASN A 84 -12.24 16.99 16.42
N LEU A 85 -12.21 17.13 15.09
CA LEU A 85 -13.26 16.67 14.17
C LEU A 85 -13.32 15.14 14.05
N LEU A 86 -12.34 14.40 14.56
CA LEU A 86 -12.41 12.94 14.68
C LEU A 86 -13.17 12.48 15.93
N ASP A 87 -13.62 13.39 16.80
CA ASP A 87 -14.44 13.04 17.96
C ASP A 87 -15.81 12.51 17.50
N ASP A 88 -16.20 11.35 18.02
CA ASP A 88 -17.45 10.66 17.66
C ASP A 88 -18.70 11.54 17.84
N ARG A 89 -18.65 12.54 18.73
CA ARG A 89 -19.73 13.52 18.94
C ARG A 89 -20.08 14.29 17.68
N TYR A 90 -19.11 14.51 16.78
CA TYR A 90 -19.30 15.24 15.52
C TYR A 90 -19.66 14.34 14.34
N ARG A 91 -19.72 13.02 14.56
CA ARG A 91 -20.19 12.00 13.62
C ARG A 91 -19.37 11.84 12.33
N PHE A 92 -18.30 12.61 12.15
CA PHE A 92 -17.42 12.46 11.00
C PHE A 92 -16.71 11.10 11.00
N SER A 93 -16.03 10.74 12.11
CA SER A 93 -15.31 9.48 12.29
C SER A 93 -16.20 8.24 12.16
N THR A 94 -17.47 8.35 12.52
CA THR A 94 -18.40 7.21 12.64
C THR A 94 -19.36 7.06 11.46
N TYR A 95 -19.74 8.16 10.79
CA TYR A 95 -20.74 8.14 9.70
C TYR A 95 -20.22 8.57 8.34
N ILE A 96 -19.04 9.20 8.28
CA ILE A 96 -18.46 9.69 7.01
C ILE A 96 -17.19 8.92 6.69
N GLN A 97 -16.17 9.04 7.55
CA GLN A 97 -14.84 8.49 7.29
C GLN A 97 -14.82 7.00 6.91
N PRO A 98 -15.61 6.10 7.53
CA PRO A 98 -15.60 4.67 7.18
C PRO A 98 -16.17 4.35 5.80
N TYR A 99 -16.80 5.32 5.14
CA TYR A 99 -17.43 5.15 3.83
C TYR A 99 -16.72 5.98 2.73
N LEU A 100 -15.62 6.65 3.07
CA LEU A 100 -14.77 7.30 2.08
C LEU A 100 -13.93 6.24 1.36
N SER A 101 -13.87 6.35 0.04
CA SER A 101 -12.93 5.55 -0.77
C SER A 101 -11.51 5.90 -0.36
N THR A 102 -10.70 4.88 -0.05
CA THR A 102 -9.28 5.07 0.27
C THR A 102 -8.44 4.74 -0.98
N PRO A 103 -7.54 5.64 -1.41
CA PRO A 103 -7.21 6.91 -0.79
C PRO A 103 -8.19 8.02 -1.19
N TYR A 104 -8.29 9.07 -0.37
CA TYR A 104 -9.10 10.26 -0.69
C TYR A 104 -8.30 11.56 -0.65
N ASN A 105 -8.84 12.57 -1.32
CA ASN A 105 -8.32 13.93 -1.30
C ASN A 105 -9.11 14.77 -0.28
N LEU A 106 -8.40 15.65 0.43
CA LEU A 106 -8.97 16.59 1.40
C LEU A 106 -8.59 18.01 1.00
N SER A 107 -9.59 18.82 0.66
CA SER A 107 -9.42 20.22 0.29
C SER A 107 -9.90 21.12 1.41
N PHE A 108 -9.21 22.23 1.62
CA PHE A 108 -9.52 23.22 2.64
C PHE A 108 -9.81 24.57 2.00
N ASP A 109 -10.80 25.27 2.53
CA ASP A 109 -11.15 26.63 2.13
C ASP A 109 -11.62 27.41 3.35
N ALA A 110 -10.91 28.48 3.71
CA ALA A 110 -11.25 29.33 4.82
C ALA A 110 -11.36 30.78 4.35
N LYS A 111 -12.45 31.44 4.72
CA LYS A 111 -12.63 32.88 4.45
C LYS A 111 -11.56 33.74 5.12
N ASN A 112 -11.14 33.32 6.32
CA ASN A 112 -10.21 34.07 7.17
C ASN A 112 -9.05 33.18 7.62
N ALA A 113 -7.95 33.25 6.87
CA ALA A 113 -6.75 32.47 7.15
C ALA A 113 -6.02 32.86 8.46
N ASN A 114 -6.30 34.05 9.01
CA ASN A 114 -5.73 34.48 10.30
C ASN A 114 -6.64 34.11 11.48
N GLY A 115 -7.91 33.82 11.21
CA GLY A 115 -8.92 33.45 12.20
C GLY A 115 -8.82 32.00 12.68
N GLY A 116 -8.15 31.14 11.92
CA GLY A 116 -7.97 29.74 12.29
C GLY A 116 -7.39 28.90 11.17
N ALA A 117 -7.09 27.64 11.47
CA ALA A 117 -6.52 26.69 10.53
C ALA A 117 -6.85 25.24 10.90
N PHE A 118 -6.87 24.36 9.89
CA PHE A 118 -6.95 22.93 10.10
C PHE A 118 -5.58 22.33 10.39
N VAL A 119 -5.51 21.47 11.40
CA VAL A 119 -4.32 20.68 11.73
C VAL A 119 -4.65 19.22 11.52
N ILE A 120 -3.97 18.59 10.56
CA ILE A 120 -4.13 17.16 10.27
C ILE A 120 -2.84 16.39 10.56
N ARG A 121 -2.98 15.15 11.03
CA ARG A 121 -1.91 14.16 11.09
C ARG A 121 -2.45 12.82 10.63
N GLY A 122 -1.60 12.01 10.03
CA GLY A 122 -2.02 10.74 9.45
C GLY A 122 -0.99 10.15 8.51
N SER A 123 -1.45 9.24 7.67
CA SER A 123 -0.64 8.61 6.62
C SER A 123 -1.23 8.90 5.24
N ARG A 124 -0.34 9.01 4.25
CA ARG A 124 -0.71 9.18 2.85
C ARG A 124 0.16 8.29 1.97
N TYR A 125 -0.34 7.94 0.80
CA TYR A 125 0.50 7.36 -0.24
C TYR A 125 1.37 8.44 -0.88
N ASN A 126 2.56 8.05 -1.33
CA ASN A 126 3.58 9.01 -1.81
C ASN A 126 3.33 9.49 -3.26
N GLY A 127 2.17 9.18 -3.85
CA GLY A 127 1.82 9.49 -5.23
C GLY A 127 1.58 8.23 -6.06
N ASP A 128 1.36 8.45 -7.36
CA ASP A 128 1.22 7.37 -8.34
C ASP A 128 2.54 6.62 -8.48
N ILE A 129 2.42 5.32 -8.76
CA ILE A 129 3.57 4.46 -9.03
C ILE A 129 3.51 4.09 -10.51
N GLY A 130 4.59 4.40 -11.22
CA GLY A 130 4.86 3.84 -12.55
C GLY A 130 5.46 2.44 -12.44
N ASP A 131 6.13 1.99 -13.48
CA ASP A 131 6.76 0.66 -13.47
C ASP A 131 7.92 0.59 -12.46
N ILE A 132 7.85 -0.33 -11.51
CA ILE A 132 8.94 -0.65 -10.60
C ILE A 132 9.62 -1.93 -11.10
N THR A 133 10.89 -1.81 -11.49
CA THR A 133 11.71 -2.96 -11.89
C THR A 133 12.64 -3.36 -10.76
N MET A 134 12.65 -4.63 -10.41
CA MET A 134 13.56 -5.20 -9.40
C MET A 134 14.38 -6.31 -10.06
N ALA A 135 15.69 -6.10 -10.19
CA ALA A 135 16.60 -7.13 -10.69
C ALA A 135 16.92 -8.12 -9.57
N MET A 136 16.99 -9.41 -9.91
CA MET A 136 17.27 -10.48 -8.97
C MET A 136 18.38 -11.35 -9.55
N GLY A 137 19.42 -11.60 -8.77
CA GLY A 137 20.43 -12.61 -9.09
C GLY A 137 19.92 -14.03 -8.86
N THR A 138 20.71 -15.00 -9.34
CA THR A 138 20.38 -16.42 -9.27
C THR A 138 21.50 -17.22 -8.62
N ILE A 139 21.15 -18.39 -8.07
CA ILE A 139 22.12 -19.43 -7.71
C ILE A 139 21.79 -20.65 -8.55
N GLU A 140 22.76 -21.12 -9.31
CA GLU A 140 22.61 -22.29 -10.17
C GLU A 140 23.51 -23.44 -9.69
N TYR A 141 22.92 -24.62 -9.62
CA TYR A 141 23.64 -25.88 -9.52
C TYR A 141 23.26 -26.74 -10.71
N SER A 142 24.26 -27.17 -11.48
CA SER A 142 24.09 -28.12 -12.58
C SER A 142 24.88 -29.38 -12.30
N SER A 143 24.28 -30.53 -12.60
CA SER A 143 24.89 -31.85 -12.39
C SER A 143 25.04 -32.60 -13.70
N GLU A 144 26.18 -33.30 -13.83
CA GLU A 144 26.46 -34.23 -14.91
C GLU A 144 26.56 -35.64 -14.30
N ASN A 145 25.51 -36.45 -14.47
CA ASN A 145 25.41 -37.77 -13.86
C ASN A 145 25.56 -38.88 -14.90
N ALA A 146 26.46 -39.83 -14.66
CA ALA A 146 26.63 -40.99 -15.56
C ALA A 146 25.48 -42.02 -15.48
N TYR A 147 24.72 -42.04 -14.37
CA TYR A 147 23.70 -43.07 -14.07
C TYR A 147 22.34 -42.51 -13.67
N PHE A 148 22.21 -41.19 -13.55
CA PHE A 148 20.97 -40.50 -13.20
C PHE A 148 20.69 -39.41 -14.23
N VAL A 149 19.47 -38.89 -14.25
CA VAL A 149 19.11 -37.76 -15.12
C VAL A 149 19.88 -36.53 -14.66
N ASP A 150 20.41 -35.76 -15.61
CA ASP A 150 21.01 -34.46 -15.32
C ASP A 150 19.95 -33.49 -14.81
N GLN A 151 20.25 -32.87 -13.67
CA GLN A 151 19.33 -31.95 -13.01
C GLN A 151 20.02 -30.61 -12.83
N THR A 152 19.32 -29.54 -13.18
CA THR A 152 19.73 -28.18 -12.89
C THR A 152 18.75 -27.59 -11.87
N TYR A 153 19.29 -27.10 -10.76
CA TYR A 153 18.55 -26.40 -9.72
C TYR A 153 18.88 -24.92 -9.81
N VAL A 154 17.87 -24.09 -10.03
CA VAL A 154 18.01 -22.64 -10.12
C VAL A 154 17.23 -22.00 -8.98
N TYR A 155 17.91 -21.26 -8.13
CA TYR A 155 17.27 -20.33 -7.20
C TYR A 155 17.10 -18.98 -7.87
N GLU A 156 15.87 -18.49 -7.99
CA GLU A 156 15.56 -17.18 -8.55
C GLU A 156 14.34 -16.57 -7.85
N GLY A 157 14.40 -15.29 -7.49
CA GLY A 157 13.26 -14.54 -6.93
C GLY A 157 12.63 -15.17 -5.69
N GLY A 158 13.40 -15.91 -4.88
CA GLY A 158 12.90 -16.62 -3.70
C GLY A 158 12.39 -18.05 -3.96
N ALA A 159 12.26 -18.46 -5.23
CA ALA A 159 11.83 -19.81 -5.62
C ALA A 159 13.03 -20.72 -5.93
N VAL A 160 12.85 -22.03 -5.77
CA VAL A 160 13.77 -23.04 -6.33
C VAL A 160 13.08 -23.75 -7.48
N ILE A 161 13.71 -23.68 -8.64
CA ILE A 161 13.27 -24.30 -9.89
C ILE A 161 14.12 -25.52 -10.16
N LEU A 162 13.46 -26.65 -10.37
CA LEU A 162 14.05 -27.85 -10.91
C LEU A 162 13.88 -27.84 -12.43
N ASN A 163 14.97 -27.88 -13.16
CA ASN A 163 15.00 -28.02 -14.61
C ASN A 163 15.62 -29.38 -14.97
N GLN A 164 14.85 -30.20 -15.69
CA GLN A 164 15.22 -31.54 -16.15
C GLN A 164 14.78 -31.74 -17.59
N SER A 165 15.27 -32.82 -18.22
CA SER A 165 14.93 -33.17 -19.61
C SER A 165 13.41 -33.28 -19.87
N GLN A 166 12.62 -33.60 -18.85
CA GLN A 166 11.16 -33.75 -18.96
C GLN A 166 10.37 -32.47 -18.63
N GLY A 167 11.05 -31.38 -18.24
CA GLY A 167 10.44 -30.08 -17.99
C GLY A 167 10.97 -29.37 -16.76
N GLN A 168 10.36 -28.23 -16.48
CA GLN A 168 10.73 -27.33 -15.37
C GLN A 168 9.61 -27.27 -14.34
N ALA A 169 9.93 -27.16 -13.05
CA ALA A 169 8.95 -26.98 -11.98
C ALA A 169 9.50 -26.18 -10.80
N VAL A 170 8.65 -25.35 -10.19
CA VAL A 170 8.93 -24.75 -8.87
C VAL A 170 8.79 -25.84 -7.81
N ILE A 171 9.89 -26.24 -7.18
CA ILE A 171 9.95 -27.27 -6.15
C ILE A 171 10.02 -26.70 -4.73
N SER A 172 10.45 -25.44 -4.60
CA SER A 172 10.34 -24.65 -3.38
C SER A 172 9.71 -23.31 -3.74
N ALA A 173 8.56 -23.03 -3.14
CA ALA A 173 7.77 -21.85 -3.47
C ALA A 173 8.46 -20.57 -2.96
N PRO A 174 8.35 -19.45 -3.70
CA PRO A 174 8.67 -18.14 -3.17
C PRO A 174 7.72 -17.77 -2.04
N SER A 175 8.06 -16.72 -1.29
CA SER A 175 7.13 -16.12 -0.34
C SER A 175 6.06 -15.35 -1.10
N PHE A 176 4.93 -15.98 -1.38
CA PHE A 176 3.81 -15.36 -2.06
C PHE A 176 2.50 -15.77 -1.39
N SER A 177 1.64 -14.80 -1.12
CA SER A 177 0.32 -15.06 -0.57
C SER A 177 -0.68 -14.04 -1.08
N ILE A 178 -1.93 -14.47 -1.20
CA ILE A 178 -3.05 -13.61 -1.51
C ILE A 178 -4.27 -14.04 -0.70
N GLN A 179 -4.99 -13.07 -0.15
CA GLN A 179 -6.17 -13.31 0.67
C GLN A 179 -7.23 -12.23 0.47
N ASN A 180 -8.49 -12.61 0.64
CA ASN A 180 -9.60 -11.68 0.74
C ASN A 180 -9.68 -11.13 2.17
N THR A 181 -9.78 -9.82 2.29
CA THR A 181 -10.01 -9.14 3.57
C THR A 181 -11.08 -8.08 3.41
N THR A 182 -11.54 -7.55 4.54
CA THR A 182 -12.25 -6.28 4.61
C THR A 182 -11.36 -5.29 5.35
N THR A 183 -10.95 -4.22 4.69
CA THR A 183 -10.15 -3.13 5.28
C THR A 183 -10.95 -1.85 5.17
N ASP A 184 -11.10 -1.12 6.27
CA ASP A 184 -11.84 0.15 6.33
C ASP A 184 -13.24 0.05 5.69
N GLY A 185 -13.94 -1.05 5.96
CA GLY A 185 -15.30 -1.30 5.47
C GLY A 185 -15.41 -1.76 4.01
N SER A 186 -14.30 -1.82 3.28
CA SER A 186 -14.25 -2.20 1.86
C SER A 186 -13.60 -3.56 1.68
N ALA A 187 -14.16 -4.39 0.79
CA ALA A 187 -13.55 -5.66 0.41
C ALA A 187 -12.24 -5.38 -0.36
N MET A 188 -11.17 -6.10 -0.05
CA MET A 188 -9.88 -5.95 -0.72
C MET A 188 -9.16 -7.29 -0.89
N HIS A 189 -8.35 -7.38 -1.94
CA HIS A 189 -7.35 -8.44 -2.11
C HIS A 189 -6.01 -7.98 -1.54
N MET A 190 -5.52 -8.64 -0.49
CA MET A 190 -4.18 -8.40 0.05
C MET A 190 -3.21 -9.41 -0.55
N CYS A 191 -2.24 -8.92 -1.32
CA CYS A 191 -1.15 -9.67 -1.91
C CYS A 191 0.15 -9.38 -1.16
N THR A 192 0.90 -10.41 -0.79
CA THR A 192 2.25 -10.27 -0.24
C THR A 192 3.23 -11.01 -1.15
N LEU A 193 4.34 -10.36 -1.48
CA LEU A 193 5.39 -10.91 -2.33
C LEU A 193 6.77 -10.65 -1.70
N GLY A 194 7.42 -11.72 -1.25
CA GLY A 194 8.80 -11.70 -0.79
C GLY A 194 9.74 -12.09 -1.94
N LEU A 195 10.70 -11.22 -2.19
CA LEU A 195 11.70 -11.32 -3.24
C LEU A 195 13.07 -11.37 -2.60
N VAL A 196 13.95 -12.21 -3.15
CA VAL A 196 15.32 -12.35 -2.68
C VAL A 196 16.27 -12.09 -3.85
N ASP A 197 17.04 -11.01 -3.73
CA ASP A 197 18.13 -10.70 -4.65
C ASP A 197 19.43 -11.31 -4.10
N VAL A 198 20.17 -11.99 -4.99
CA VAL A 198 21.44 -12.64 -4.65
C VAL A 198 22.57 -11.97 -5.41
N THR A 199 23.52 -11.41 -4.68
CA THR A 199 24.76 -10.88 -5.26
C THR A 199 25.95 -11.77 -4.91
N GLY A 200 26.80 -12.06 -5.89
CA GLY A 200 27.98 -12.90 -5.68
C GLY A 200 29.17 -12.10 -5.12
N LEU A 201 29.87 -12.63 -4.12
CA LEU A 201 31.13 -12.07 -3.67
C LEU A 201 32.19 -12.20 -4.78
N ALA A 202 32.83 -11.08 -5.13
CA ALA A 202 33.82 -11.02 -6.19
C ALA A 202 34.90 -12.13 -6.05
N GLY A 203 35.13 -12.88 -7.13
CA GLY A 203 36.09 -13.98 -7.16
C GLY A 203 35.63 -15.28 -6.50
N LYS A 204 34.39 -15.33 -5.97
CA LYS A 204 33.80 -16.52 -5.32
C LYS A 204 32.37 -16.81 -5.82
N THR A 205 32.12 -16.55 -7.09
CA THR A 205 30.79 -16.65 -7.71
C THR A 205 30.52 -18.01 -8.37
N SER A 206 31.56 -18.83 -8.57
CA SER A 206 31.43 -20.12 -9.24
C SER A 206 32.47 -21.12 -8.72
N VAL A 207 32.11 -22.40 -8.68
CA VAL A 207 33.03 -23.52 -8.44
C VAL A 207 32.58 -24.71 -9.28
N SER A 208 33.52 -25.55 -9.69
CA SER A 208 33.25 -26.78 -10.43
C SER A 208 34.18 -27.89 -9.94
N GLY A 209 33.73 -29.14 -10.04
CA GLY A 209 34.52 -30.32 -9.71
C GLY A 209 33.81 -31.25 -8.74
N TYR A 210 34.49 -32.32 -8.35
CA TYR A 210 33.95 -33.34 -7.46
C TYR A 210 34.12 -32.93 -5.99
N GLY A 211 33.04 -32.89 -5.22
CA GLY A 211 33.08 -32.64 -3.79
C GLY A 211 31.87 -31.88 -3.28
N THR A 212 31.87 -31.62 -1.98
CA THR A 212 30.85 -30.79 -1.32
C THR A 212 31.33 -29.35 -1.24
N TYR A 213 30.55 -28.44 -1.82
CA TYR A 213 30.80 -27.01 -1.77
C TYR A 213 29.67 -26.33 -0.99
N SER A 214 30.04 -25.47 -0.05
CA SER A 214 29.05 -24.68 0.69
C SER A 214 28.85 -23.34 0.02
N ILE A 215 27.60 -22.89 -0.04
CA ILE A 215 27.24 -21.52 -0.38
C ILE A 215 26.94 -20.82 0.94
N LYS A 216 27.81 -19.90 1.33
CA LYS A 216 27.58 -19.06 2.51
C LYS A 216 26.86 -17.81 2.09
N THR A 217 25.73 -17.53 2.71
CA THR A 217 24.95 -16.32 2.49
C THR A 217 25.13 -15.37 3.66
N ASN A 218 25.15 -14.08 3.38
CA ASN A 218 25.11 -13.03 4.39
C ASN A 218 23.96 -12.07 4.06
N TYR A 219 23.17 -11.74 5.08
CA TYR A 219 22.12 -10.73 4.97
C TYR A 219 22.76 -9.36 4.77
N SER A 220 22.27 -8.61 3.77
CA SER A 220 22.71 -7.24 3.53
C SER A 220 21.66 -6.25 4.01
N ALA A 221 20.47 -6.30 3.43
CA ALA A 221 19.39 -5.36 3.70
C ALA A 221 18.03 -5.99 3.39
N MET A 222 16.98 -5.34 3.89
CA MET A 222 15.60 -5.65 3.58
C MET A 222 14.83 -4.34 3.44
N GLN A 223 14.05 -4.24 2.38
CA GLN A 223 13.13 -3.13 2.16
C GLN A 223 11.71 -3.66 2.01
N GLU A 224 10.78 -3.03 2.73
CA GLU A 224 9.35 -3.28 2.59
C GLU A 224 8.66 -2.07 1.98
N ASN A 225 7.78 -2.33 1.02
CA ASN A 225 6.94 -1.31 0.40
C ASN A 225 5.50 -1.80 0.33
N ALA A 226 4.55 -0.88 0.42
CA ALA A 226 3.12 -1.16 0.33
C ALA A 226 2.46 -0.26 -0.73
N TYR A 227 1.61 -0.87 -1.54
CA TYR A 227 0.99 -0.27 -2.71
C TYR A 227 -0.49 -0.60 -2.76
N ILE A 228 -1.30 0.29 -3.32
CA ILE A 228 -2.70 0.02 -3.64
C ILE A 228 -2.97 0.35 -5.10
N ALA A 229 -3.79 -0.45 -5.75
CA ALA A 229 -4.14 -0.32 -7.15
C ALA A 229 -5.56 -0.85 -7.39
N SER A 230 -6.20 -0.38 -8.48
CA SER A 230 -7.41 -1.02 -9.00
C SER A 230 -7.10 -2.29 -9.79
N VAL A 231 -5.95 -2.28 -10.47
CA VAL A 231 -5.40 -3.43 -11.17
C VAL A 231 -3.90 -3.48 -10.90
N LEU A 232 -3.41 -4.64 -10.48
CA LEU A 232 -2.00 -4.88 -10.25
C LEU A 232 -1.45 -5.83 -11.30
N TYR A 233 -0.33 -5.45 -11.92
CA TYR A 233 0.42 -6.30 -12.82
C TYR A 233 1.76 -6.69 -12.17
N VAL A 234 2.03 -7.98 -12.11
CA VAL A 234 3.34 -8.53 -11.71
C VAL A 234 3.92 -9.26 -12.91
N ASN A 235 5.01 -8.72 -13.45
CA ASN A 235 5.71 -9.26 -14.60
C ASN A 235 7.01 -9.94 -14.15
N ILE A 236 7.09 -11.26 -14.32
CA ILE A 236 8.26 -12.06 -13.94
C ILE A 236 9.03 -12.39 -15.21
N THR A 237 10.20 -11.77 -15.37
CA THR A 237 11.10 -12.05 -16.50
C THR A 237 12.04 -13.19 -16.10
N THR A 238 11.96 -14.33 -16.80
CA THR A 238 12.67 -15.57 -16.43
C THR A 238 12.83 -16.50 -17.63
N GLY A 239 13.92 -17.29 -17.65
CA GLY A 239 14.08 -18.41 -18.58
C GLY A 239 13.21 -19.64 -18.23
N HIS A 240 12.47 -19.59 -17.12
CA HIS A 240 11.69 -20.69 -16.56
C HIS A 240 10.19 -20.40 -16.55
N THR A 241 9.66 -19.78 -17.62
CA THR A 241 8.27 -19.27 -17.70
C THR A 241 7.22 -20.33 -17.42
N ALA A 242 7.37 -21.55 -17.95
CA ALA A 242 6.41 -22.63 -17.76
C ALA A 242 6.27 -23.03 -16.29
N ALA A 243 7.37 -22.99 -15.52
CA ALA A 243 7.36 -23.31 -14.10
C ALA A 243 6.62 -22.22 -13.30
N TRP A 244 6.95 -20.95 -13.55
CA TRP A 244 6.34 -19.80 -12.89
C TRP A 244 4.86 -19.63 -13.22
N GLN A 245 4.48 -19.74 -14.48
CA GLN A 245 3.08 -19.64 -14.90
C GLN A 245 2.23 -20.70 -14.20
N ARG A 246 2.69 -21.96 -14.19
CA ARG A 246 1.97 -23.05 -13.52
C ARG A 246 1.91 -22.83 -12.01
N TYR A 247 3.00 -22.38 -11.39
CA TYR A 247 3.00 -22.07 -9.96
C TYR A 247 2.01 -20.96 -9.63
N MET A 248 2.05 -19.82 -10.32
CA MET A 248 1.18 -18.68 -10.06
C MET A 248 -0.30 -19.05 -10.28
N ASN A 249 -0.61 -19.71 -11.40
CA ASN A 249 -1.97 -20.13 -11.70
C ASN A 249 -2.53 -21.07 -10.62
N ASN A 250 -1.77 -22.11 -10.24
CA ASN A 250 -2.18 -23.03 -9.19
C ASN A 250 -2.32 -22.35 -7.82
N THR A 251 -1.44 -21.40 -7.50
CA THR A 251 -1.47 -20.69 -6.22
C THR A 251 -2.68 -19.77 -6.13
N LEU A 252 -2.98 -19.03 -7.20
CA LEU A 252 -4.15 -18.14 -7.27
C LEU A 252 -5.46 -18.92 -7.26
N ILE A 253 -5.57 -20.03 -8.01
CA ILE A 253 -6.74 -20.92 -7.96
C ILE A 253 -7.00 -21.42 -6.53
N ARG A 254 -5.94 -21.71 -5.77
CA ARG A 254 -6.04 -22.23 -4.40
C ARG A 254 -6.20 -21.14 -3.34
N SER A 255 -6.05 -19.87 -3.68
CA SER A 255 -6.12 -18.75 -2.74
C SER A 255 -7.54 -18.44 -2.25
N GLY A 256 -8.57 -18.93 -2.95
CA GLY A 256 -9.97 -18.65 -2.64
C GLY A 256 -10.48 -17.31 -3.16
N ILE A 257 -9.68 -16.55 -3.92
CA ILE A 257 -10.17 -15.40 -4.69
C ILE A 257 -10.96 -15.89 -5.93
N PRO A 258 -11.94 -15.12 -6.42
CA PRO A 258 -12.68 -15.47 -7.63
C PRO A 258 -11.75 -15.66 -8.84
N SER A 259 -12.05 -16.61 -9.72
CA SER A 259 -11.29 -16.83 -10.96
C SER A 259 -11.34 -15.64 -11.93
N THR A 260 -12.30 -14.73 -11.76
CA THR A 260 -12.40 -13.46 -12.50
C THR A 260 -11.48 -12.38 -11.95
N SER A 261 -10.95 -12.55 -10.72
CA SER A 261 -10.08 -11.57 -10.04
C SER A 261 -8.60 -11.74 -10.42
N PHE A 262 -8.26 -12.68 -11.29
CA PHE A 262 -6.89 -12.80 -11.79
C PHE A 262 -6.82 -13.35 -13.21
N ASN A 263 -5.70 -13.06 -13.88
CA ASN A 263 -5.32 -13.70 -15.12
C ASN A 263 -3.81 -13.96 -15.11
N VAL A 264 -3.39 -15.16 -15.50
CA VAL A 264 -1.97 -15.54 -15.60
C VAL A 264 -1.66 -15.93 -17.03
N THR A 265 -0.77 -15.19 -17.66
CA THR A 265 -0.33 -15.41 -19.05
C THR A 265 1.19 -15.52 -19.11
N SER A 266 1.71 -16.11 -20.18
CA SER A 266 3.13 -16.12 -20.45
C SER A 266 3.39 -15.87 -21.94
N GLU A 267 4.39 -15.04 -22.22
CA GLU A 267 4.84 -14.67 -23.55
C GLU A 267 6.31 -14.23 -23.45
N ASP A 268 7.16 -14.60 -24.42
CA ASP A 268 8.54 -14.12 -24.57
C ASP A 268 9.35 -13.95 -23.26
N ASN A 269 9.57 -15.07 -22.55
CA ASN A 269 10.30 -15.11 -21.27
C ASN A 269 9.68 -14.28 -20.12
N VAL A 270 8.43 -13.83 -20.26
CA VAL A 270 7.70 -13.09 -19.23
C VAL A 270 6.47 -13.87 -18.81
N VAL A 271 6.26 -13.98 -17.50
CA VAL A 271 4.98 -14.41 -16.91
C VAL A 271 4.30 -13.17 -16.34
N THR A 272 3.09 -12.89 -16.83
CA THR A 272 2.29 -11.74 -16.40
C THR A 272 1.16 -12.24 -15.52
N VAL A 273 1.13 -11.77 -14.28
CA VAL A 273 0.01 -11.94 -13.35
C VAL A 273 -0.74 -10.62 -13.26
N ALA A 274 -1.96 -10.59 -13.78
CA ALA A 274 -2.90 -9.48 -13.57
C ALA A 274 -3.84 -9.83 -12.41
N LEU A 275 -3.96 -8.93 -11.44
CA LEU A 275 -4.88 -9.03 -10.30
C LEU A 275 -5.88 -7.87 -10.36
N TYR A 276 -7.16 -8.20 -10.29
CA TYR A 276 -8.26 -7.25 -10.35
C TYR A 276 -8.96 -7.14 -9.01
N GLY A 277 -9.33 -5.92 -8.64
CA GLY A 277 -10.11 -5.63 -7.45
C GLY A 277 -11.42 -6.42 -7.30
N PRO A 278 -11.89 -6.66 -6.06
CA PRO A 278 -13.22 -7.24 -5.82
C PRO A 278 -14.37 -6.31 -6.22
N SER A 279 -14.15 -4.99 -6.29
CA SER A 279 -15.16 -3.99 -6.64
C SER A 279 -15.12 -3.66 -8.14
N ALA A 280 -16.27 -3.37 -8.72
CA ALA A 280 -16.33 -2.87 -10.08
C ALA A 280 -15.81 -1.42 -10.18
N GLY A 281 -15.13 -1.08 -11.27
CA GLY A 281 -14.67 0.28 -11.57
C GLY A 281 -13.19 0.52 -11.22
N SER A 282 -12.87 1.75 -10.81
CA SER A 282 -11.49 2.21 -10.53
C SER A 282 -11.18 2.28 -9.04
N SER A 283 -11.83 1.45 -8.22
CA SER A 283 -11.57 1.36 -6.78
C SER A 283 -10.16 0.85 -6.53
N TYR A 284 -9.43 1.41 -5.57
CA TYR A 284 -8.10 0.96 -5.18
C TYR A 284 -8.17 -0.16 -4.14
N ASP A 285 -8.63 -1.33 -4.54
CA ASP A 285 -8.99 -2.47 -3.68
C ASP A 285 -8.12 -3.73 -3.89
N VAL A 286 -6.98 -3.57 -4.55
CA VAL A 286 -5.85 -4.52 -4.51
C VAL A 286 -4.70 -3.87 -3.74
N MET A 287 -4.26 -4.51 -2.65
CA MET A 287 -3.08 -4.07 -1.90
C MET A 287 -1.92 -5.05 -2.14
N LEU A 288 -0.74 -4.51 -2.47
CA LEU A 288 0.50 -5.28 -2.59
C LEU A 288 1.49 -4.84 -1.52
N THR A 289 1.97 -5.79 -0.73
CA THR A 289 3.15 -5.62 0.11
C THR A 289 4.31 -6.39 -0.50
N THR A 290 5.41 -5.70 -0.81
CA THR A 290 6.64 -6.34 -1.28
C THR A 290 7.70 -6.30 -0.19
N SER A 291 8.38 -7.42 0.06
CA SER A 291 9.60 -7.47 0.86
C SER A 291 10.78 -7.90 0.00
N GLN A 292 11.68 -6.97 -0.31
CA GLN A 292 12.91 -7.26 -1.03
C GLN A 292 14.03 -7.50 -0.03
N THR A 293 14.66 -8.67 -0.09
CA THR A 293 15.80 -9.05 0.75
C THR A 293 17.04 -9.19 -0.11
N ASP A 294 18.09 -8.45 0.22
CA ASP A 294 19.37 -8.54 -0.48
C ASP A 294 20.31 -9.46 0.32
N ILE A 295 20.83 -10.48 -0.35
CA ILE A 295 21.82 -11.40 0.23
C ILE A 295 23.10 -11.42 -0.61
N VAL A 296 24.24 -11.54 0.08
CA VAL A 296 25.54 -11.76 -0.55
C VAL A 296 25.89 -13.24 -0.43
N GLY A 297 26.01 -13.93 -1.57
CA GLY A 297 26.44 -15.32 -1.67
C GLY A 297 27.94 -15.44 -1.95
N GLN A 298 28.62 -16.35 -1.25
CA GLN A 298 29.96 -16.78 -1.62
C GLN A 298 30.03 -18.31 -1.70
N VAL A 299 30.62 -18.81 -2.77
CA VAL A 299 30.93 -20.22 -2.94
C VAL A 299 32.33 -20.48 -2.39
N GLY A 300 32.50 -21.49 -1.54
CA GLY A 300 33.80 -21.81 -0.94
C GLY A 300 34.07 -23.32 -0.85
N PRO A 301 35.30 -23.78 -1.17
CA PRO A 301 35.72 -25.15 -0.87
C PRO A 301 36.00 -25.32 0.64
N GLY A 302 35.55 -26.44 1.22
CA GLY A 302 36.01 -26.94 2.53
C GLY A 302 34.95 -27.00 3.64
N TRP A 303 35.11 -27.99 4.52
CA TRP A 303 34.32 -28.18 5.74
C TRP A 303 34.40 -26.94 6.63
N VAL A 304 33.24 -26.39 7.00
CA VAL A 304 33.14 -25.41 8.07
C VAL A 304 33.01 -26.22 9.36
N SER A 305 34.10 -26.36 10.11
CA SER A 305 34.09 -26.82 11.51
C SER A 305 33.63 -25.70 12.42
#